data_AF-A0A9P6IGT9-F1
#
_entry.id   AF-A0A9P6IGT9-F1
#
_cell.length_a   1.000
_cell.length_b   1.000
_cell.length_c   1.000
_cell.angle_alpha   90.00
_cell.angle_beta   90.00
_cell.angle_gamma   90.00
#
_symmetry.space_group_name_H-M   'P 1'
#
loop_
_entity.id
_entity.type
_entity.pdbx_description
1 polymer ?
#
loop_
_entity_poly.entity_id
_entity_poly.type
_entity_poly.pdbx_seq_one_letter_code
_entity_poly.pdbx_strand_id
1 'polypeptide(L)'
;VTVSLDHPIKQEPLKNIVEAIRGKSNDVHVGLYFVVPNRIYDEFKVQSYSTAAGATSKIVPGIITRYVKQYALKVNLDSAFAGGSPGMDTSQ
;
A
#
# COMPACT_ATOMS: atom_id res chain seq x y z
N VAL A 1 13.99 -0.38 -4.39
CA VAL A 1 12.51 -0.25 -4.37
C VAL A 1 11.94 -1.37 -5.21
N THR A 2 11.19 -2.29 -4.62
CA THR A 2 10.47 -3.32 -5.39
C THR A 2 9.16 -2.71 -5.87
N VAL A 3 8.95 -2.71 -7.19
CA VAL A 3 7.73 -2.20 -7.82
C VAL A 3 6.93 -3.40 -8.29
N SER A 4 5.71 -3.56 -7.78
CA SER A 4 4.77 -4.60 -8.19
C SER A 4 3.36 -4.01 -8.27
N LEU A 5 2.56 -4.53 -9.20
CA LEU A 5 1.14 -4.19 -9.35
C LEU A 5 0.25 -4.93 -8.34
N ASP A 6 0.74 -6.06 -7.83
CA ASP A 6 0.03 -6.93 -6.89
C ASP A 6 0.79 -7.07 -5.58
N HIS A 7 0.13 -6.68 -4.49
CA HIS A 7 0.57 -6.70 -3.09
C HIS A 7 -0.61 -7.14 -2.21
N PRO A 8 -0.90 -8.45 -2.15
CA PRO A 8 -2.00 -8.96 -1.36
C PRO A 8 -1.85 -8.60 0.12
N ILE A 9 -2.86 -7.96 0.70
CA ILE A 9 -2.85 -7.48 2.07
C ILE A 9 -3.32 -8.59 3.00
N LYS A 10 -2.48 -9.01 3.95
CA LYS A 10 -2.87 -10.04 4.92
C LYS A 10 -4.01 -9.54 5.81
N GLN A 11 -5.17 -10.20 5.72
CA GLN A 11 -6.40 -9.69 6.35
C GLN A 11 -6.39 -9.79 7.88
N GLU A 12 -5.92 -10.90 8.46
CA GLU A 12 -5.97 -11.12 9.92
C GLU A 12 -5.05 -10.12 10.65
N PRO A 13 -3.79 -9.91 10.22
CA PRO A 13 -2.96 -8.86 10.80
C PRO A 13 -3.59 -7.47 10.69
N LEU A 14 -4.17 -7.13 9.53
CA LEU A 14 -4.80 -5.82 9.34
C LEU A 14 -6.02 -5.64 10.25
N LYS A 15 -6.86 -6.66 10.40
CA LYS A 15 -8.01 -6.66 11.30
C LYS A 15 -7.57 -6.28 12.72
N ASN A 16 -6.56 -6.97 13.25
CA ASN A 16 -6.06 -6.72 14.61
C ASN A 16 -5.53 -5.28 14.78
N ILE A 17 -4.86 -4.74 13.76
CA ILE A 17 -4.38 -3.35 13.76
C ILE A 17 -5.57 -2.38 13.80
N VAL A 18 -6.59 -2.59 12.96
CA VAL A 18 -7.78 -1.72 12.90
C VAL A 18 -8.54 -1.77 14.22
N GLU A 19 -8.71 -2.94 14.84
CA GLU A 19 -9.33 -3.10 16.15
C GLU A 19 -8.59 -2.32 17.24
N ALA A 20 -7.25 -2.43 17.27
CA ALA A 20 -6.42 -1.72 18.25
C ALA A 20 -6.47 -0.19 18.07
N ILE A 21 -6.54 0.31 16.83
CA ILE A 21 -6.69 1.74 16.55
C ILE A 21 -8.08 2.22 16.98
N ARG A 22 -9.14 1.50 16.62
CA ARG A 22 -10.52 1.89 16.91
C ARG A 22 -10.91 1.75 18.39
N GLY A 23 -10.26 0.86 19.15
CA GLY A 23 -10.40 0.80 20.60
C GLY A 23 -10.07 2.13 21.30
N LYS A 24 -9.37 3.04 20.62
CA LYS A 24 -9.04 4.39 21.12
C LYS A 24 -10.01 5.48 20.65
N SER A 25 -10.75 5.26 19.56
CA SER A 25 -11.77 6.19 19.04
C SER A 25 -12.63 5.52 17.96
N ASN A 26 -13.95 5.68 18.07
CA ASN A 26 -14.91 5.02 17.19
C ASN A 26 -15.00 5.62 15.77
N ASP A 27 -14.50 6.85 15.57
CA ASP A 27 -14.61 7.60 14.31
C ASP A 27 -13.38 7.49 13.41
N VAL A 28 -12.38 6.71 13.81
CA VAL A 28 -11.12 6.60 13.07
C VAL A 28 -11.26 5.66 11.88
N HIS A 29 -10.95 6.18 10.69
CA HIS A 29 -10.73 5.40 9.48
C HIS A 29 -9.22 5.17 9.29
N VAL A 30 -8.85 4.00 8.77
CA VAL A 30 -7.47 3.62 8.49
C VAL A 30 -7.20 3.74 7.00
N GLY A 31 -6.20 4.56 6.63
CA GLY A 31 -5.75 4.70 5.25
C GLY A 31 -4.52 3.83 4.97
N LEU A 32 -4.60 3.00 3.94
CA LEU A 32 -3.46 2.28 3.38
C LEU A 32 -2.98 3.03 2.13
N TYR A 33 -1.78 3.58 2.20
CA TYR A 33 -1.20 4.41 1.13
C TYR A 33 -0.15 3.62 0.36
N PHE A 34 -0.43 3.39 -0.92
CA PHE A 34 0.50 2.79 -1.86
C PHE A 34 1.18 3.90 -2.66
N VAL A 35 2.50 4.00 -2.55
CA VAL A 35 3.30 4.94 -3.35
C VAL A 35 3.66 4.25 -4.65
N VAL A 36 3.15 4.77 -5.76
CA VAL A 36 3.18 4.09 -7.05
C VAL A 36 3.90 4.98 -8.08
N PRO A 37 4.97 4.47 -8.73
CA PRO A 37 5.67 5.22 -9.76
C PRO A 37 4.76 5.55 -10.94
N ASN A 38 4.98 6.72 -11.56
CA ASN A 38 4.23 7.20 -12.73
C ASN A 38 4.00 6.10 -13.79
N ARG A 39 5.05 5.37 -14.15
CA ARG A 39 5.05 4.33 -15.18
C ARG A 39 4.07 3.17 -14.97
N ILE A 40 3.64 2.90 -13.74
CA ILE A 40 2.70 1.80 -13.43
C ILE A 40 1.43 2.29 -12.72
N TYR A 41 1.28 3.61 -12.54
CA TYR A 41 0.18 4.17 -11.76
C TYR A 41 -1.19 3.84 -12.35
N ASP A 42 -1.34 4.00 -13.66
CA ASP A 42 -2.63 3.85 -14.33
C ASP A 42 -3.09 2.36 -14.37
N GLU A 43 -2.14 1.44 -14.26
CA GLU A 43 -2.36 -0.01 -14.17
C GLU A 43 -2.61 -0.48 -12.72
N PHE A 44 -2.18 0.28 -11.72
CA PHE A 44 -2.31 -0.10 -10.31
C PHE A 44 -3.79 -0.16 -9.90
N LYS A 45 -4.21 -1.31 -9.36
CA LYS A 45 -5.59 -1.55 -8.92
C LYS A 45 -5.68 -1.61 -7.40
N VAL A 46 -6.91 -1.67 -6.90
CA VAL A 46 -7.15 -1.98 -5.49
C VAL A 46 -6.50 -3.32 -5.15
N GLN A 47 -5.80 -3.37 -4.03
CA GLN A 47 -5.06 -4.55 -3.62
C GLN A 47 -6.00 -5.53 -2.93
N SER A 48 -5.88 -6.80 -3.32
CA SER A 48 -6.69 -7.87 -2.75
C SER A 48 -6.30 -8.16 -1.30
N TYR A 49 -7.20 -8.79 -0.55
CA TYR A 49 -6.89 -9.28 0.78
C TYR A 49 -6.53 -10.76 0.72
N SER A 50 -5.54 -11.19 1.49
CA SER A 50 -5.10 -12.58 1.57
C SER A 50 -5.37 -13.17 2.95
N THR A 51 -5.65 -14.48 2.95
CA THR A 51 -5.74 -15.30 4.16
C THR A 51 -4.34 -15.59 4.73
N ALA A 52 -4.26 -16.17 5.93
CA ALA A 52 -2.99 -16.59 6.51
C ALA A 52 -2.22 -17.61 5.63
N ALA A 53 -2.95 -18.39 4.83
CA ALA A 53 -2.40 -19.35 3.87
C ALA A 53 -1.93 -18.71 2.54
N GLY A 54 -2.03 -17.38 2.41
CA GLY A 54 -1.60 -16.64 1.21
C GLY A 54 -2.62 -16.64 0.05
N ALA A 55 -3.70 -17.42 0.14
CA ALA A 55 -4.77 -17.38 -0.85
C ALA A 55 -5.58 -16.08 -0.76
N THR A 56 -6.05 -15.58 -1.91
CA THR A 56 -6.99 -14.46 -1.98
C THR A 56 -8.24 -14.77 -1.17
N SER A 57 -8.58 -13.86 -0.27
CA SER A 57 -9.72 -14.00 0.63
C SER A 57 -11.02 -13.77 -0.13
N LYS A 58 -11.95 -14.72 0.00
CA LYS A 58 -13.31 -14.59 -0.55
C LYS A 58 -14.22 -13.78 0.36
N ILE A 59 -13.88 -13.68 1.65
CA ILE A 59 -14.68 -13.01 2.68
C ILE A 59 -13.74 -12.11 3.48
N VAL A 60 -13.92 -10.80 3.34
CA VAL A 60 -13.15 -9.80 4.07
C VAL A 60 -13.89 -9.44 5.36
N PRO A 61 -13.22 -9.43 6.54
CA PRO A 61 -13.84 -9.02 7.79
C PRO A 61 -14.54 -7.65 7.69
N GLY A 62 -15.75 -7.55 8.24
CA GLY A 62 -16.58 -6.34 8.14
C GLY A 62 -15.92 -5.07 8.73
N ILE A 63 -15.04 -5.23 9.72
CA ILE A 63 -14.28 -4.11 10.27
C ILE A 63 -13.28 -3.54 9.25
N ILE A 64 -12.72 -4.37 8.37
CA ILE A 64 -11.82 -3.91 7.31
C ILE A 64 -12.64 -3.19 6.25
N THR A 65 -13.72 -3.80 5.75
CA THR A 65 -14.53 -3.21 4.67
C THR A 65 -15.20 -1.89 5.08
N ARG A 66 -15.52 -1.71 6.37
CA ARG A 66 -16.16 -0.51 6.88
C ARG A 66 -15.20 0.65 7.18
N TYR A 67 -13.98 0.35 7.62
CA TYR A 67 -13.09 1.38 8.18
C TYR A 67 -11.75 1.53 7.46
N VAL A 68 -11.41 0.65 6.52
CA VAL A 68 -10.16 0.74 5.77
C VAL A 68 -10.41 1.29 4.37
N LYS A 69 -9.59 2.26 3.96
CA LYS A 69 -9.54 2.78 2.60
C LYS A 69 -8.15 2.60 2.02
N GLN A 70 -8.07 2.26 0.74
CA GLN A 70 -6.81 2.17 0.01
C GLN A 70 -6.66 3.41 -0.89
N TYR A 71 -5.48 3.99 -0.90
CA TYR A 71 -5.13 5.14 -1.73
C TYR A 71 -3.86 4.85 -2.52
N ALA A 72 -3.85 5.25 -3.79
CA ALA A 72 -2.66 5.18 -4.63
C ALA A 72 -2.13 6.61 -4.84
N LEU A 73 -0.90 6.85 -4.40
CA LEU A 73 -0.18 8.12 -4.53
C LEU A 73 0.78 8.01 -5.71
N LYS A 74 0.52 8.79 -6.76
CA LYS A 74 1.35 8.87 -7.95
C LYS A 74 2.64 9.63 -7.62
N VAL A 75 3.80 9.02 -7.90
CA VAL A 75 5.09 9.68 -7.72
C VAL A 75 5.93 9.61 -8.99
N ASN A 76 6.52 10.74 -9.38
CA ASN A 76 7.52 10.75 -10.43
C ASN A 76 8.87 10.30 -9.85
N LEU A 77 9.36 9.15 -10.33
CA LEU A 77 10.66 8.60 -9.95
C LEU A 77 11.60 8.46 -11.15
N ASP A 78 11.26 9.08 -12.29
CA ASP A 78 11.99 8.90 -13.54
C ASP A 78 13.45 9.34 -13.39
N SER A 79 13.72 10.39 -12.61
CA SER A 79 15.08 10.84 -12.26
C SER A 79 15.86 9.85 -11.39
N ALA A 80 15.18 9.10 -10.51
CA ALA A 80 15.81 8.08 -9.66
C ALA A 80 16.12 6.78 -10.41
N PHE A 81 15.40 6.51 -11.50
CA PHE A 81 15.63 5.34 -12.36
C PHE A 81 16.58 5.62 -13.54
N ALA A 82 16.80 6.89 -13.90
CA ALA A 82 17.62 7.31 -15.03
C ALA A 82 19.15 7.16 -14.85
N GLY A 83 19.62 6.63 -13.72
CA GLY A 83 21.06 6.35 -13.54
C GLY A 83 21.89 7.60 -13.28
N GLY A 84 21.82 8.07 -12.05
CA GLY A 84 22.79 9.00 -11.48
C GLY A 84 22.63 8.95 -9.98
N SER A 85 23.57 8.28 -9.29
CA SER A 85 23.64 8.36 -7.83
C SER A 85 23.75 9.84 -7.47
N PRO A 86 22.81 10.42 -6.70
CA PRO A 86 22.88 11.82 -6.32
C PRO A 86 24.01 11.97 -5.29
N GLY A 87 25.24 12.17 -5.77
CA GLY A 87 26.43 12.22 -4.91
C GLY A 87 27.78 12.26 -5.62
N MET A 88 27.87 12.07 -6.94
CA MET A 88 29.10 12.42 -7.66
C MET A 88 29.09 13.91 -8.00
N ASP A 89 29.41 14.71 -7.00
CA ASP A 89 29.99 16.04 -7.22
C ASP A 89 31.30 15.84 -7.98
N THR A 90 31.30 16.19 -9.26
CA THR A 90 32.50 16.30 -10.08
C THR A 90 32.78 17.79 -10.29
N SER A 91 32.92 18.52 -9.18
CA SER A 91 33.56 19.82 -9.19
C SER A 91 35.03 19.63 -9.63
N GLN A 92 35.36 20.32 -10.72
CA GLN A 92 36.65 20.32 -11.41
C GLN A 92 37.79 20.89 -10.58
#